data_AF-A0A256F5P1-F1
#
_entry.id   AF-A0A256F5P1-F1
#
_cell.length_a   1.000
_cell.length_b   1.000
_cell.length_c   1.000
_cell.angle_alpha   90.00
_cell.angle_beta   90.00
_cell.angle_gamma   90.00
#
_symmetry.space_group_name_H-M   'P 1'
#
loop_
_entity.id
_entity.type
_entity.pdbx_description
1 polymer ?
#
loop_
_entity_poly.entity_id
_entity_poly.type
_entity_poly.pdbx_seq_one_letter_code
_entity_poly.pdbx_strand_id
1 'polypeptide(L)' 'MDLTVFADNLHAIRLYENFGFEREGILRSNAFRDGEFVDCIMMGRLNF' A
#
# COMPACT_ATOMS: atom_id res chain seq x y z
N MET A 1 7.27 -8.23 7.89
CA MET A 1 7.12 -8.31 6.42
C MET A 1 6.45 -7.05 5.97
N ASP A 2 6.95 -6.44 4.91
CA ASP A 2 6.42 -5.19 4.34
C ASP A 2 6.03 -5.35 2.87
N LEU A 3 5.13 -4.50 2.41
CA LEU A 3 4.69 -4.38 1.02
C LEU A 3 4.29 -2.94 0.70
N THR A 4 4.29 -2.61 -0.58
CA THR A 4 3.78 -1.33 -1.07
C THR A 4 2.66 -1.58 -2.08
N VAL A 5 1.51 -0.95 -1.86
CA VAL A 5 0.32 -1.07 -2.72
C VAL A 5 -0.09 0.30 -3.22
N PHE A 6 -0.66 0.41 -4.41
CA PHE A 6 -1.21 1.69 -4.88
C PHE A 6 -2.39 2.13 -3.99
N ALA A 7 -2.44 3.42 -3.68
CA ALA A 7 -3.46 3.99 -2.80
C ALA A 7 -4.89 3.90 -3.40
N ASP A 8 -5.00 3.80 -4.72
CA ASP A 8 -6.26 3.61 -5.45
C ASP A 8 -6.76 2.16 -5.45
N ASN A 9 -5.90 1.18 -5.13
CA ASN A 9 -6.25 -0.23 -5.13
C ASN A 9 -6.86 -0.66 -3.80
N LEU A 10 -8.07 -0.15 -3.54
CA LEU A 10 -8.84 -0.43 -2.31
C LEU A 10 -9.09 -1.92 -2.08
N HIS A 11 -9.15 -2.72 -3.14
CA HIS A 11 -9.35 -4.16 -3.04
C HIS A 11 -8.10 -4.84 -2.46
N ALA A 12 -6.92 -4.53 -3.00
CA ALA A 12 -5.66 -5.07 -2.49
C ALA A 12 -5.39 -4.60 -1.05
N ILE A 13 -5.66 -3.33 -0.73
CA ILE A 13 -5.52 -2.80 0.63
C ILE A 13 -6.36 -3.61 1.62
N ARG A 14 -7.66 -3.81 1.34
CA ARG A 14 -8.54 -4.62 2.21
C ARG A 14 -8.09 -6.07 2.32
N LEU A 15 -7.59 -6.65 1.23
CA LEU A 15 -7.04 -8.00 1.24
C LEU A 15 -5.87 -8.09 2.23
N TYR A 16 -4.91 -7.16 2.15
CA TYR A 16 -3.75 -7.14 3.03
C TYR A 16 -4.11 -6.84 4.48
N GLU A 17 -5.06 -5.94 4.74
CA GLU A 17 -5.61 -5.70 6.08
C GLU A 17 -6.18 -7.00 6.69
N ASN A 18 -6.93 -7.78 5.91
CA ASN A 18 -7.44 -9.09 6.36
C ASN A 18 -6.33 -10.13 6.62
N PHE A 19 -5.19 -10.02 5.95
CA PHE A 19 -4.00 -10.83 6.22
C PHE A 19 -3.16 -10.34 7.41
N GLY A 20 -3.63 -9.28 8.09
CA GLY A 20 -3.00 -8.70 9.27
C GLY A 20 -1.90 -7.69 8.95
N PHE A 21 -1.86 -7.13 7.74
CA PHE A 21 -0.99 -6.00 7.44
C PHE A 21 -1.64 -4.69 7.91
N GLU A 22 -0.82 -3.82 8.48
CA GLU A 22 -1.19 -2.47 8.91
C GLU A 22 -0.55 -1.44 8.00
N ARG A 23 -1.17 -0.26 7.89
CA ARG A 23 -0.64 0.84 7.06
C ARG A 23 0.43 1.59 7.85
N GLU A 24 1.65 1.61 7.34
CA GLU A 24 2.79 2.28 8.00
C GLU A 24 3.04 3.69 7.45
N GLY A 25 2.66 3.96 6.19
CA GLY A 25 2.85 5.27 5.60
C GLY A 25 2.28 5.44 4.19
N ILE A 26 2.20 6.68 3.72
CA ILE A 26 1.81 7.04 2.35
C ILE A 26 3.01 7.66 1.64
N LEU A 27 3.41 7.03 0.55
CA LEU A 27 4.43 7.52 -0.37
C LEU A 27 3.73 8.35 -1.44
N ARG A 28 3.81 9.68 -1.30
CA ARG A 28 3.17 10.62 -2.24
C ARG A 28 3.89 10.63 -3.58
N SER A 29 3.13 10.55 -4.67
CA SER A 29 3.65 10.57 -6.05
C SER A 29 4.76 9.53 -6.29
N ASN A 30 4.64 8.36 -5.66
CA ASN A 30 5.71 7.36 -5.64
C ASN A 30 5.81 6.54 -6.93
N ALA A 31 4.71 6.42 -7.66
CA ALA A 31 4.68 5.67 -8.90
C ALA A 31 4.07 6.49 -10.03
N PHE A 32 4.60 6.33 -11.24
CA PHE A 32 4.07 6.97 -12.43
C PHE A 32 3.28 5.92 -13.23
N ARG A 33 1.99 6.16 -13.40
CA ARG A 33 1.06 5.26 -14.12
C ARG A 33 -0.02 6.08 -14.81
N ASP A 34 -0.44 5.64 -15.99
CA ASP A 34 -1.53 6.27 -16.74
C ASP A 34 -1.31 7.79 -16.99
N GLY A 35 -0.03 8.22 -17.04
CA GLY A 35 0.35 9.62 -17.26
C GLY A 35 0.40 10.49 -16.01
N GLU A 36 0.09 9.94 -14.84
CA GLU A 36 0.04 10.68 -13.58
C GLU A 36 0.90 10.03 -12.49
N PHE A 37 1.31 10.85 -11.52
CA PHE A 37 1.95 10.35 -10.32
C PHE A 37 0.88 9.93 -9.31
N VAL A 38 0.87 8.65 -8.97
CA VAL A 38 -0.06 8.06 -8.01
C VAL A 38 0.63 7.81 -6.68
N ASP A 39 -0.16 7.92 -5.62
CA ASP A 39 0.28 7.63 -4.27
C ASP A 39 0.33 6.12 -4.03
N CYS A 40 1.29 5.68 -3.23
CA CYS A 40 1.35 4.31 -2.75
C CYS A 40 1.25 4.28 -1.22
N ILE A 41 0.70 3.21 -0.68
CA ILE A 41 0.62 2.93 0.75
C ILE A 41 1.63 1.85 1.07
N MET A 42 2.52 2.15 2.00
CA MET A 42 3.41 1.16 2.60
C MET A 42 2.64 0.47 3.72
N MET A 43 2.61 -0.85 3.67
CA MET A 43 1.95 -1.68 4.67
C MET A 43 2.93 -2.70 5.24
N GLY A 44 2.88 -2.91 6.55
CA GLY A 44 3.75 -3.83 7.26
C GLY A 44 2.96 -4.76 8.16
N ARG A 45 3.48 -5.96 8.36
CA ARG A 45 3.01 -6.93 9.35
C ARG A 45 4.16 -7.37 10.21
N LEU A 46 3.99 -7.25 11.52
CA LEU A 46 4.90 -7.81 12.50
C LEU A 46 4.58 -9.31 12.67
N ASN A 47 5.56 -10.15 12.40
CA ASN A 47 5.53 -11.55 12.84
C ASN A 47 6.46 -11.64 14.05
N PHE A 48 5.89 -12.01 15.20
CA PHE A 48 6.64 -12.39 16.39
C PHE A 48 6.80 -13.91 16.44
#